data_AF-A0A8D8VV57-F1
#
_entry.id   AF-A0A8D8VV57-F1
#
_cell.length_a   1.000
_cell.length_b   1.000
_cell.length_c   1.000
_cell.angle_alpha   90.00
_cell.angle_beta   90.00
_cell.angle_gamma   90.00
#
_symmetry.space_group_name_H-M   'P 1'
#
loop_
_entity.id
_entity.type
_entity.pdbx_description
1 polymer ?
#
loop_
_entity_poly.entity_id
_entity_poly.type
_entity_poly.pdbx_seq_one_letter_code
_entity_poly.pdbx_strand_id
1 'polypeptide(L)'
;MYCVKVYPFYKVERTYNNIYFIFLPQRKRCAISPSPSSLLSLLPLILLFLLFFYATYFSLCFFFFYFLFFINISIEFSLLLCCAAFLSFFRTWLGTWVGIIISIFRSVFSLCFLFLSLVRAFLFLFPLCSPFFFSFSFIFPINHFYNVLCMYTLEQNWEQIVTYSLRGHRNTFLMLFSRRRRKQNELMNLKVSLEKVEEKTKRDISHE
;
A
#
# COMPACT_ATOMS: atom_id res chain seq x y z
N MET A 1 -5.25 37.20 17.11
CA MET A 1 -6.00 36.76 15.92
C MET A 1 -5.42 35.43 15.48
N TYR A 2 -5.96 34.32 16.00
CA TYR A 2 -5.53 32.96 15.66
C TYR A 2 -6.66 32.30 14.88
N CYS A 3 -6.35 31.82 13.69
CA CYS A 3 -7.30 31.20 12.77
C CYS A 3 -7.55 29.76 13.22
N VAL A 4 -8.72 29.49 13.81
CA VAL A 4 -9.19 28.12 14.07
C VAL A 4 -9.60 27.53 12.72
N LYS A 5 -8.81 26.56 12.22
CA LYS A 5 -9.13 25.78 11.04
C LYS A 5 -10.20 24.74 11.43
N VAL A 6 -11.46 25.16 11.40
CA VAL A 6 -12.62 24.26 11.50
C VAL A 6 -12.66 23.43 10.22
N TYR A 7 -12.33 22.14 10.31
CA TYR A 7 -12.45 21.21 9.19
C TYR A 7 -13.94 20.90 8.94
N PRO A 8 -14.52 21.32 7.80
CA PRO A 8 -15.96 21.20 7.55
C PRO A 8 -16.24 19.88 6.85
N PHE A 9 -16.33 18.75 7.57
CA PHE A 9 -16.54 17.44 6.92
C PHE A 9 -17.61 16.56 7.58
N TYR A 10 -18.71 17.17 8.02
CA TYR A 10 -19.94 16.45 8.33
C TYR A 10 -21.13 17.08 7.60
N LYS A 11 -21.91 16.27 6.89
CA LYS A 11 -23.27 16.62 6.49
C LYS A 11 -24.19 15.95 7.50
N VAL A 12 -24.71 16.71 8.45
CA VAL A 12 -25.68 16.20 9.42
C VAL A 12 -27.05 16.24 8.77
N GLU A 13 -27.56 15.08 8.38
CA GLU A 13 -28.92 14.93 7.89
C GLU A 13 -29.82 14.61 9.10
N ARG A 14 -30.59 15.60 9.55
CA ARG A 14 -31.57 15.40 10.63
C ARG A 14 -32.86 14.89 10.02
N THR A 15 -33.21 13.64 10.29
CA THR A 15 -34.61 13.20 10.24
C THR A 15 -35.12 13.15 11.67
N TYR A 16 -36.41 13.48 11.86
CA TYR A 16 -37.01 13.93 13.13
C TYR A 16 -36.81 13.03 14.37
N ASN A 17 -36.23 11.82 14.25
CA ASN A 17 -35.95 10.95 15.38
C ASN A 17 -34.59 10.22 15.36
N ASN A 18 -33.65 10.49 14.43
CA ASN A 18 -32.32 9.85 14.44
C ASN A 18 -31.23 10.71 13.78
N ILE A 19 -30.01 10.69 14.34
CA ILE A 19 -28.80 11.29 13.76
C ILE A 19 -27.98 10.17 13.12
N TYR A 20 -27.88 10.17 11.79
CA TYR A 20 -27.01 9.25 11.06
C TYR A 20 -25.70 9.96 10.67
N PHE A 21 -24.56 9.38 11.05
CA PHE A 21 -23.24 9.80 10.56
C PHE A 21 -22.88 8.97 9.34
N ILE A 22 -23.01 9.53 8.13
CA ILE A 22 -22.61 8.85 6.89
C ILE A 22 -21.17 9.23 6.58
N PHE A 23 -20.25 8.26 6.71
CA PHE A 23 -18.87 8.39 6.24
C PHE A 23 -18.83 8.26 4.71
N LEU A 24 -18.50 9.34 4.01
CA LEU A 24 -18.13 9.30 2.60
C LEU A 24 -16.62 9.00 2.50
N PRO A 25 -16.19 7.81 2.05
CA PRO A 25 -14.77 7.53 1.84
C PRO A 25 -14.27 8.34 0.65
N GLN A 26 -13.44 9.35 0.90
CA GLN A 26 -12.72 10.03 -0.18
C GLN A 26 -11.73 9.05 -0.83
N ARG A 27 -12.00 8.64 -2.06
CA ARG A 27 -10.96 8.15 -2.98
C ARG A 27 -10.08 9.33 -3.39
N LYS A 28 -9.15 9.75 -2.54
CA LYS A 28 -7.94 10.44 -3.01
C LYS A 28 -6.84 9.42 -3.18
N ARG A 29 -6.81 8.78 -4.36
CA ARG A 29 -5.62 8.06 -4.82
C ARG A 29 -4.61 9.11 -5.27
N CYS A 30 -3.56 9.34 -4.50
CA CYS A 30 -2.30 9.80 -5.09
C CYS A 30 -1.72 8.63 -5.89
N ALA A 31 -2.18 8.48 -7.13
CA ALA A 31 -1.55 7.62 -8.09
C ALA A 31 -0.37 8.39 -8.70
N ILE A 32 0.85 8.09 -8.24
CA ILE A 32 2.05 8.45 -8.99
C ILE A 32 2.12 7.45 -10.16
N SER A 33 1.32 7.69 -11.19
CA SER A 33 1.53 7.05 -12.49
C SER A 33 2.74 7.75 -13.12
N PRO A 34 3.84 7.05 -13.46
CA PRO A 34 4.90 7.66 -14.25
C PRO A 34 4.27 8.14 -15.55
N SER A 35 4.31 9.45 -15.78
CA SER A 35 3.66 10.04 -16.94
C SER A 35 4.38 9.54 -18.21
N PRO A 36 3.64 9.09 -19.23
CA PRO A 36 4.23 8.67 -20.51
C PRO A 36 5.02 9.80 -21.21
N SER A 37 4.91 11.05 -20.74
CA SER A 37 5.74 12.18 -21.15
C SER A 37 7.24 12.01 -20.84
N SER A 38 7.61 11.12 -19.91
CA SER A 38 9.03 10.82 -19.60
C SER A 38 9.76 10.05 -20.71
N LEU A 39 9.04 9.34 -21.58
CA LEU A 39 9.61 8.66 -22.74
C LEU A 39 9.94 9.63 -23.87
N LEU A 40 9.11 10.66 -24.05
CA LEU A 40 9.30 11.68 -25.09
C LEU A 40 10.50 12.59 -24.80
N SER A 41 10.84 12.83 -23.54
CA SER A 41 12.03 13.61 -23.16
C SER A 41 13.35 12.85 -23.36
N LEU A 42 13.31 11.54 -23.58
CA LEU A 42 14.49 10.71 -23.85
C LEU A 42 14.97 10.79 -25.31
N LEU A 43 14.06 11.09 -26.25
CA LEU A 43 14.38 11.20 -27.67
C LEU A 43 15.48 12.22 -28.00
N PRO A 44 15.43 13.49 -27.52
CA PRO A 44 16.49 14.47 -27.81
C PRO A 44 17.85 14.08 -27.22
N LEU A 45 17.87 13.40 -26.06
CA LEU A 45 19.10 12.90 -25.46
C LEU A 45 19.74 11.80 -26.32
N ILE A 46 18.94 10.89 -26.86
CA ILE A 46 19.41 9.84 -27.78
C ILE A 46 19.94 10.46 -29.08
N LEU A 47 19.24 11.44 -29.64
CA LEU A 47 19.70 12.15 -30.85
C LEU A 47 21.00 12.92 -30.63
N LEU A 48 21.13 13.62 -29.49
CA LEU A 48 22.34 14.33 -29.12
C LEU A 48 23.51 13.36 -28.90
N PHE A 49 23.26 12.22 -28.24
CA PHE A 49 24.26 11.17 -28.04
C PHE A 49 24.73 10.59 -29.37
N LEU A 50 23.81 10.30 -30.31
CA LEU A 50 24.15 9.85 -31.66
C LEU A 50 25.01 10.90 -32.38
N LEU A 51 24.62 12.18 -32.34
CA LEU A 51 25.39 13.26 -32.98
C LEU A 51 26.83 13.32 -32.44
N PHE A 52 27.01 13.28 -31.12
CA PHE A 52 28.32 13.31 -30.47
C PHE A 52 29.16 12.08 -30.83
N PHE A 53 28.53 10.91 -30.86
CA PHE A 53 29.17 9.66 -31.25
C PHE A 53 29.64 9.69 -32.70
N TYR A 54 28.79 10.12 -33.64
CA TYR A 54 29.16 10.28 -35.05
C TYR A 54 30.27 11.31 -35.25
N ALA A 55 30.25 12.42 -34.52
CA ALA A 55 31.30 13.44 -34.59
C ALA A 55 32.66 12.91 -34.12
N THR A 56 32.70 12.27 -32.93
CA THR A 56 33.92 11.67 -32.39
C THR A 56 34.47 10.59 -33.33
N TYR A 57 33.57 9.78 -33.89
CA TYR A 57 33.93 8.75 -34.85
C TYR A 57 34.51 9.32 -36.15
N PHE A 58 33.87 10.35 -36.72
CA PHE A 58 34.36 11.03 -37.91
C PHE A 58 35.76 11.62 -37.69
N SER A 59 36.00 12.23 -36.52
CA SER A 59 37.32 12.73 -36.13
C SER A 59 38.37 11.63 -36.05
N LEU A 60 38.03 10.45 -35.51
CA LEU A 60 38.95 9.30 -35.45
C LEU A 60 39.29 8.77 -36.85
N CYS A 61 38.31 8.64 -37.75
CA CYS A 61 38.59 8.22 -39.13
C CYS A 61 39.42 9.26 -39.88
N PHE A 62 39.19 10.56 -39.66
CA PHE A 62 40.01 11.62 -40.25
C PHE A 62 41.47 11.54 -39.76
N PHE A 63 41.69 11.36 -38.46
CA PHE A 63 43.04 11.19 -37.91
C PHE A 63 43.74 9.94 -38.46
N PHE A 64 43.02 8.83 -38.55
CA PHE A 64 43.54 7.58 -39.12
C PHE A 64 43.89 7.74 -40.60
N PHE A 65 43.03 8.38 -41.39
CA PHE A 65 43.29 8.67 -42.80
C PHE A 65 44.51 9.58 -42.98
N TYR A 66 44.62 10.63 -42.15
CA TYR A 66 45.80 11.50 -42.11
C TYR A 66 47.06 10.69 -41.83
N PHE A 67 47.06 9.82 -40.83
CA PHE A 67 48.21 8.95 -40.53
C PHE A 67 48.59 8.01 -41.69
N LEU A 68 47.61 7.35 -42.33
CA LEU A 68 47.86 6.48 -43.48
C LEU A 68 48.45 7.26 -44.67
N PHE A 69 48.01 8.50 -44.86
CA PHE A 69 48.56 9.40 -45.87
C PHE A 69 50.04 9.71 -45.62
N PHE A 70 50.47 9.91 -44.37
CA PHE A 70 51.90 10.10 -44.03
C PHE A 70 52.78 8.91 -44.38
N ILE A 71 52.22 7.70 -44.39
CA ILE A 71 52.93 6.46 -44.75
C ILE A 71 52.85 6.21 -46.28
N ASN A 72 52.34 7.16 -47.07
CA ASN A 72 52.14 7.04 -48.52
C ASN A 72 51.25 5.84 -48.94
N ILE A 73 50.30 5.43 -48.09
CA ILE A 73 49.29 4.44 -48.47
C ILE A 73 48.28 5.12 -49.40
N SER A 74 47.79 4.39 -50.42
CA SER A 74 46.85 4.96 -51.38
C SER A 74 45.55 5.41 -50.69
N ILE A 75 45.00 6.52 -51.18
CA ILE A 75 43.75 7.11 -50.68
C ILE A 75 42.59 6.11 -50.77
N GLU A 76 42.51 5.37 -51.89
CA GLU A 76 41.49 4.35 -52.12
C GLU A 76 41.52 3.24 -51.07
N PHE A 77 42.73 2.73 -50.77
CA PHE A 77 42.90 1.68 -49.77
C PHE A 77 42.58 2.18 -48.36
N SER A 78 42.98 3.42 -48.05
CA SER A 78 42.72 4.07 -46.76
C SER A 78 41.22 4.28 -46.50
N LEU A 79 40.48 4.67 -47.54
CA LEU A 79 39.02 4.84 -47.48
C LEU A 79 38.33 3.48 -47.26
N LEU A 80 38.78 2.45 -47.97
CA LEU A 80 38.24 1.09 -47.85
C LEU A 80 38.48 0.52 -46.44
N LEU A 81 39.65 0.78 -45.84
CA LEU A 81 39.98 0.37 -44.48
C LEU A 81 39.14 1.11 -43.41
N CYS A 82 38.94 2.43 -43.53
CA CYS A 82 38.06 3.19 -42.62
C CYS A 82 36.59 2.76 -42.76
N CYS A 83 36.11 2.47 -43.98
CA CYS A 83 34.77 1.91 -44.19
C CYS A 83 34.61 0.52 -43.54
N ALA A 84 35.61 -0.36 -43.67
CA ALA A 84 35.58 -1.68 -43.04
C ALA A 84 35.59 -1.59 -41.51
N ALA A 85 36.43 -0.71 -40.95
CA ALA A 85 36.46 -0.43 -39.51
C ALA A 85 35.12 0.13 -39.02
N PHE A 86 34.48 1.01 -39.81
CA PHE A 86 33.16 1.57 -39.52
C PHE A 86 32.08 0.50 -39.44
N LEU A 87 31.98 -0.35 -40.47
CA LEU A 87 30.97 -1.41 -40.50
C LEU A 87 31.17 -2.41 -39.35
N SER A 88 32.42 -2.73 -39.00
CA SER A 88 32.75 -3.61 -37.89
C SER A 88 32.37 -3.00 -36.53
N PHE A 89 32.72 -1.74 -36.31
CA PHE A 89 32.39 -1.03 -35.08
C PHE A 89 30.88 -0.83 -34.93
N PHE A 90 30.19 -0.42 -35.99
CA PHE A 90 28.73 -0.27 -36.00
C PHE A 90 28.01 -1.59 -35.69
N ARG A 91 28.47 -2.70 -36.27
CA ARG A 91 27.96 -4.04 -35.98
C ARG A 91 28.15 -4.41 -34.50
N THR A 92 29.33 -4.17 -33.96
CA THR A 92 29.65 -4.48 -32.56
C THR A 92 28.81 -3.62 -31.61
N TRP A 93 28.72 -2.31 -31.88
CA TRP A 93 27.95 -1.35 -31.10
C TRP A 93 26.45 -1.70 -31.10
N LEU A 94 25.83 -1.94 -32.26
CA LEU A 94 24.44 -2.39 -32.33
C LEU A 94 24.22 -3.71 -31.59
N GLY A 95 25.14 -4.67 -31.73
CA GLY A 95 25.08 -5.94 -31.00
C GLY A 95 25.08 -5.75 -29.48
N THR A 96 25.93 -4.86 -28.97
CA THR A 96 25.99 -4.56 -27.52
C THR A 96 24.69 -3.91 -27.02
N TRP A 97 24.13 -2.93 -27.74
CA TRP A 97 22.87 -2.29 -27.34
C TRP A 97 21.69 -3.26 -27.38
N VAL A 98 21.58 -4.09 -28.41
CA VAL A 98 20.55 -5.14 -28.49
C VAL A 98 20.71 -6.12 -27.32
N GLY A 99 21.94 -6.53 -27.00
CA GLY A 99 22.22 -7.38 -25.84
C GLY A 99 21.81 -6.75 -24.50
N ILE A 100 22.09 -5.47 -24.30
CA ILE A 100 21.67 -4.71 -23.10
C ILE A 100 20.14 -4.67 -23.01
N ILE A 101 19.45 -4.36 -24.11
CA ILE A 101 17.98 -4.31 -24.15
C ILE A 101 17.39 -5.68 -23.76
N ILE A 102 17.88 -6.78 -24.34
CA ILE A 102 17.43 -8.14 -24.01
C ILE A 102 17.68 -8.45 -22.52
N SER A 103 18.84 -8.05 -21.99
CA SER A 103 19.18 -8.23 -20.56
C SER A 103 18.21 -7.49 -19.63
N ILE A 104 17.87 -6.24 -19.96
CA ILE A 104 16.89 -5.44 -19.21
C ILE A 104 15.52 -6.13 -19.23
N PHE A 105 15.02 -6.53 -20.40
CA PHE A 105 13.74 -7.24 -20.48
C PHE A 105 13.74 -8.52 -19.65
N ARG A 106 14.81 -9.32 -19.70
CA ARG A 106 14.94 -10.54 -18.90
C ARG A 106 14.86 -10.23 -17.39
N SER A 107 15.50 -9.16 -16.93
CA SER A 107 15.45 -8.75 -15.52
C SER A 107 14.04 -8.30 -15.09
N VAL A 108 13.34 -7.54 -15.93
CA VAL A 108 11.97 -7.07 -15.67
C VAL A 108 11.01 -8.26 -15.59
N PHE A 109 11.08 -9.19 -16.54
CA PHE A 109 10.27 -10.41 -16.50
C PHE A 109 10.55 -11.21 -15.22
N SER A 110 11.82 -11.38 -14.83
CA SER A 110 12.18 -12.08 -13.59
C SER A 110 11.59 -11.41 -12.35
N LEU A 111 11.61 -10.07 -12.28
CA LEU A 111 11.01 -9.31 -11.18
C LEU A 111 9.47 -9.47 -11.14
N CYS A 112 8.82 -9.47 -12.30
CA CYS A 112 7.37 -9.72 -12.39
C CYS A 112 7.01 -11.13 -11.91
N PHE A 113 7.78 -12.15 -12.29
CA PHE A 113 7.59 -13.53 -11.81
C PHE A 113 7.81 -13.64 -10.30
N LEU A 114 8.82 -12.96 -9.75
CA LEU A 114 9.07 -12.91 -8.32
C LEU A 114 7.90 -12.28 -7.57
N PHE A 115 7.38 -11.15 -8.07
CA PHE A 115 6.21 -10.49 -7.50
C PHE A 115 4.95 -11.39 -7.54
N LEU A 116 4.67 -12.04 -8.68
CA LEU A 116 3.55 -12.97 -8.80
C LEU A 116 3.69 -14.17 -7.85
N SER A 117 4.91 -14.66 -7.65
CA SER A 117 5.22 -15.72 -6.68
C SER A 117 4.94 -15.26 -5.25
N LEU A 118 5.37 -14.05 -4.88
CA LEU A 118 5.09 -13.45 -3.57
C LEU A 118 3.58 -13.30 -3.33
N VAL A 119 2.83 -12.77 -4.30
CA VAL A 119 1.37 -12.64 -4.19
C VAL A 119 0.72 -14.00 -3.94
N ARG A 120 1.15 -15.05 -4.66
CA ARG A 120 0.68 -16.42 -4.42
C ARG A 120 1.04 -16.92 -3.02
N ALA A 121 2.25 -16.68 -2.55
CA ALA A 121 2.67 -17.07 -1.21
C ALA A 121 1.82 -16.38 -0.13
N PHE A 122 1.55 -15.07 -0.28
CA PHE A 122 0.68 -14.34 0.64
C PHE A 122 -0.76 -14.86 0.65
N LEU A 123 -1.32 -15.18 -0.52
CA LEU A 123 -2.66 -15.78 -0.61
C LEU A 123 -2.73 -17.16 0.06
N PHE A 124 -1.64 -17.94 0.02
CA PHE A 124 -1.54 -19.23 0.72
C PHE A 124 -1.35 -19.07 2.24
N LEU A 125 -0.63 -18.03 2.68
CA LEU A 125 -0.44 -17.70 4.10
C LEU A 125 -1.70 -17.15 4.76
N PHE A 126 -2.56 -16.45 4.01
CA PHE A 126 -3.78 -15.85 4.53
C PHE A 126 -4.71 -16.82 5.30
N PRO A 127 -5.05 -18.03 4.78
CA PRO A 127 -5.87 -18.99 5.53
C PRO A 127 -5.17 -19.53 6.78
N LEU A 128 -3.84 -19.66 6.79
CA LEU A 128 -3.07 -20.11 7.95
C LEU A 128 -3.08 -19.07 9.09
N CYS A 129 -3.11 -17.78 8.75
CA CYS A 129 -3.22 -16.70 9.72
C CYS A 129 -4.67 -16.45 10.17
N SER A 130 -5.67 -16.87 9.39
CA SER A 130 -7.08 -16.66 9.72
C SER A 130 -7.53 -17.20 11.09
N PRO A 131 -7.12 -18.39 11.59
CA PRO A 131 -7.49 -18.84 12.94
C PRO A 131 -6.82 -17.99 14.04
N PHE A 132 -5.62 -17.47 13.79
CA PHE A 132 -4.94 -16.53 14.70
C PHE A 132 -5.66 -15.17 14.75
N PHE A 133 -6.09 -14.64 13.60
CA PHE A 133 -6.90 -13.42 13.56
C PHE A 133 -8.28 -13.61 14.19
N PHE A 134 -8.92 -14.76 14.01
CA PHE A 134 -10.20 -15.07 14.65
C PHE A 134 -10.05 -15.12 16.18
N SER A 135 -9.02 -15.79 16.70
CA SER A 135 -8.77 -15.85 18.15
C SER A 135 -8.43 -14.48 18.75
N PHE A 136 -7.70 -13.61 18.04
CA PHE A 136 -7.48 -12.23 18.47
C PHE A 136 -8.75 -11.35 18.37
N SER A 137 -9.62 -11.57 17.38
CA SER A 137 -10.85 -10.79 17.19
C SER A 137 -11.89 -11.00 18.30
N PHE A 138 -11.83 -12.15 19.00
CA PHE A 138 -12.61 -12.40 20.22
C PHE A 138 -12.12 -11.58 21.43
N ILE A 139 -10.85 -11.16 21.42
CA ILE A 139 -10.23 -10.38 22.50
C ILE A 139 -10.28 -8.88 22.19
N PHE A 140 -10.12 -8.50 20.91
CA PHE A 140 -10.20 -7.12 20.43
C PHE A 140 -11.17 -7.03 19.24
N PRO A 141 -12.32 -6.35 19.38
CA PRO A 141 -13.29 -6.24 18.28
C PRO A 141 -12.67 -5.54 17.07
N ILE A 142 -13.00 -5.99 15.85
CA ILE A 142 -12.41 -5.50 14.59
C ILE A 142 -12.47 -3.96 14.46
N ASN A 143 -13.55 -3.34 14.95
CA ASN A 143 -13.69 -1.87 14.99
C ASN A 143 -12.59 -1.18 15.82
N HIS A 144 -12.08 -1.87 16.83
CA HIS A 144 -11.01 -1.37 17.68
C HIS A 144 -9.67 -1.37 16.94
N PHE A 145 -9.40 -2.37 16.09
CA PHE A 145 -8.18 -2.42 15.30
C PHE A 145 -8.14 -1.30 14.26
N TYR A 146 -9.25 -1.08 13.53
CA TYR A 146 -9.36 0.04 12.58
C TYR A 146 -9.20 1.41 13.24
N ASN A 147 -9.81 1.61 14.42
CA ASN A 147 -9.66 2.87 15.16
C ASN A 147 -8.22 3.09 15.64
N VAL A 148 -7.56 2.06 16.13
CA VAL A 148 -6.16 2.12 16.58
C VAL A 148 -5.22 2.40 15.41
N LEU A 149 -5.41 1.75 14.27
CA LEU A 149 -4.62 1.98 13.07
C LEU A 149 -4.82 3.40 12.50
N CYS A 150 -6.07 3.89 12.53
CA CYS A 150 -6.42 5.25 12.10
C CYS A 150 -5.81 6.33 13.03
N MET A 151 -5.90 6.13 14.35
CA MET A 151 -5.26 7.01 15.32
C MET A 151 -3.74 6.99 15.20
N TYR A 152 -3.13 5.83 14.90
CA TYR A 152 -1.69 5.74 14.67
C TYR A 152 -1.21 6.58 13.49
N THR A 153 -1.95 6.53 12.37
CA THR A 153 -1.66 7.37 11.21
C THR A 153 -1.80 8.86 11.49
N LEU A 154 -2.53 9.25 12.55
CA LEU A 154 -2.77 10.65 12.92
C LEU A 154 -1.81 11.17 13.98
N GLU A 155 -1.57 10.41 15.05
CA GLU A 155 -0.82 10.86 16.23
C GLU A 155 0.64 10.41 16.24
N GLN A 156 1.00 9.36 15.49
CA GLN A 156 2.34 8.73 15.49
C GLN A 156 2.92 8.40 16.88
N ASN A 157 2.11 8.40 17.94
CA ASN A 157 2.53 8.10 19.30
C ASN A 157 1.79 6.86 19.83
N TRP A 158 2.46 5.72 19.76
CA TRP A 158 1.83 4.43 20.00
C TRP A 158 1.42 4.20 21.45
N GLU A 159 2.20 4.73 22.39
CA GLU A 159 1.98 4.54 23.82
C GLU A 159 0.68 5.22 24.30
N GLN A 160 0.40 6.43 23.78
CA GLN A 160 -0.84 7.13 24.10
C GLN A 160 -2.07 6.40 23.54
N ILE A 161 -2.01 5.93 22.29
CA ILE A 161 -3.13 5.25 21.63
C ILE A 161 -3.49 3.95 22.34
N VAL A 162 -2.49 3.17 22.75
CA VAL A 162 -2.69 1.93 23.52
C VAL A 162 -3.29 2.23 24.89
N THR A 163 -2.83 3.29 25.57
CA THR A 163 -3.33 3.67 26.90
C THR A 163 -4.81 4.12 26.86
N TYR A 164 -5.20 4.91 25.87
CA TYR A 164 -6.60 5.35 25.70
C TYR A 164 -7.54 4.18 25.36
N SER A 165 -7.07 3.29 24.50
CA SER A 165 -7.76 2.06 24.10
C SER A 165 -8.04 1.13 25.28
N LEU A 166 -7.02 0.88 26.11
CA LEU A 166 -7.13 0.03 27.30
C LEU A 166 -8.07 0.65 28.36
N ARG A 167 -8.09 1.98 28.51
CA ARG A 167 -9.05 2.67 29.39
C ARG A 167 -10.50 2.54 28.91
N GLY A 168 -10.73 2.66 27.60
CA GLY A 168 -12.06 2.45 27.00
C GLY A 168 -12.60 1.05 27.31
N HIS A 169 -11.78 0.02 27.09
CA HIS A 169 -12.15 -1.37 27.34
C HIS A 169 -12.48 -1.66 28.82
N ARG A 170 -11.71 -1.08 29.76
CA ARG A 170 -11.95 -1.22 31.20
C ARG A 170 -13.34 -0.70 31.61
N ASN A 171 -13.77 0.43 31.06
CA ASN A 171 -15.08 1.01 31.37
C ASN A 171 -16.25 0.21 30.75
N THR A 172 -16.08 -0.28 29.52
CA THR A 172 -17.09 -1.13 28.88
C THR A 172 -17.25 -2.48 29.59
N PHE A 173 -16.14 -3.06 30.05
CA PHE A 173 -16.16 -4.30 30.82
C PHE A 173 -16.87 -4.11 32.17
N LEU A 174 -16.52 -3.05 32.92
CA LEU A 174 -17.21 -2.71 34.18
C LEU A 174 -18.72 -2.47 33.99
N MET A 175 -19.13 -1.89 32.85
CA MET A 175 -20.54 -1.67 32.52
C MET A 175 -21.30 -2.98 32.22
N LEU A 176 -20.66 -3.98 31.60
CA LEU A 176 -21.26 -5.29 31.36
C LEU A 176 -21.44 -6.10 32.66
N PHE A 177 -20.46 -6.06 33.55
CA PHE A 177 -20.55 -6.77 34.84
C PHE A 177 -21.58 -6.15 35.78
N SER A 178 -21.68 -4.82 35.82
CA SER A 178 -22.72 -4.14 36.61
C SER A 178 -24.13 -4.43 36.10
N ARG A 179 -24.35 -4.49 34.77
CA ARG A 179 -25.64 -4.92 34.19
C ARG A 179 -25.99 -6.36 34.52
N ARG A 180 -25.02 -7.29 34.45
CA ARG A 180 -25.25 -8.72 34.76
C ARG A 180 -25.63 -8.91 36.23
N ARG A 181 -25.00 -8.16 37.14
CA ARG A 181 -25.31 -8.17 38.58
C ARG A 181 -26.70 -7.61 38.88
N ARG A 182 -27.11 -6.52 38.21
CA ARG A 182 -28.48 -5.97 38.34
C ARG A 182 -29.53 -6.98 37.89
N LYS A 183 -29.34 -7.61 36.74
CA LYS A 183 -30.28 -8.62 36.21
C LYS A 183 -30.39 -9.86 37.10
N GLN A 184 -29.28 -10.30 37.72
CA GLN A 184 -29.31 -11.36 38.72
C GLN A 184 -30.06 -10.95 40.00
N ASN A 185 -29.88 -9.72 40.48
CA ASN A 185 -30.63 -9.22 41.65
C ASN A 185 -32.14 -9.10 41.36
N GLU A 186 -32.52 -8.65 40.17
CA GLU A 186 -33.93 -8.60 39.74
C GLU A 186 -34.56 -10.01 39.71
N LEU A 187 -33.84 -11.00 39.16
CA LEU A 187 -34.29 -12.39 39.14
C LEU A 187 -34.42 -12.98 40.55
N MET A 188 -33.48 -12.66 41.45
CA MET A 188 -33.54 -13.12 42.84
C MET A 188 -34.74 -12.52 43.57
N ASN A 189 -35.04 -11.23 43.37
CA ASN A 189 -36.20 -10.57 43.96
C ASN A 189 -37.53 -11.13 43.44
N LEU A 190 -37.61 -11.46 42.14
CA LEU A 190 -38.77 -12.13 41.54
C LEU A 190 -39.01 -13.51 42.15
N LYS A 191 -37.94 -14.29 42.33
CA LYS A 191 -38.04 -15.63 42.94
C LYS A 191 -38.60 -15.55 44.37
N VAL A 192 -38.06 -14.65 45.20
CA VAL A 192 -38.56 -14.41 46.57
C VAL A 192 -40.02 -13.94 46.57
N SER A 193 -40.41 -13.11 45.60
CA SER A 193 -41.80 -12.64 45.49
C SER A 193 -42.77 -13.76 45.14
N LEU A 194 -42.36 -14.67 44.24
CA LEU A 194 -43.15 -15.85 43.87
C LEU A 194 -43.31 -16.83 45.05
N GLU A 195 -42.24 -17.11 45.79
CA GLU A 195 -42.28 -17.96 46.99
C GLU A 195 -43.28 -17.41 48.02
N LYS A 196 -43.29 -16.09 48.23
CA LYS A 196 -44.27 -15.43 49.14
C LYS A 196 -45.71 -15.53 48.65
N VAL A 197 -45.95 -15.45 47.33
CA VAL A 197 -47.30 -15.62 46.77
C VAL A 197 -47.76 -17.05 46.96
N GLU A 198 -46.92 -18.04 46.65
CA GLU A 198 -47.25 -19.46 46.82
C GLU A 198 -47.59 -19.81 48.28
N GLU A 199 -46.83 -19.28 49.24
CA GLU A 199 -47.08 -19.48 50.67
C GLU A 199 -48.35 -18.79 51.18
N LYS A 200 -48.77 -17.69 50.54
CA LYS A 200 -50.06 -17.05 50.81
C LYS A 200 -51.21 -17.87 50.21
N THR A 201 -51.08 -18.32 48.96
CA THR A 201 -52.10 -19.14 48.29
C THR A 201 -52.34 -20.47 49.02
N LYS A 202 -51.28 -21.12 49.54
CA LYS A 202 -51.42 -22.35 50.36
C LYS A 202 -52.20 -22.10 51.66
N ARG A 203 -52.06 -20.93 52.27
CA ARG A 203 -52.81 -20.55 53.47
C ARG A 203 -54.28 -20.28 53.16
N ASP A 204 -54.56 -19.59 52.05
CA ASP A 204 -55.93 -19.25 51.66
C ASP A 204 -56.75 -20.51 51.27
N ILE A 205 -56.13 -21.52 50.63
CA ILE A 205 -56.79 -22.80 50.26
C ILE A 205 -57.11 -23.69 51.48
N SER A 206 -56.37 -23.56 52.59
CA SER A 206 -56.61 -24.37 53.79
C SER A 206 -57.77 -23.88 54.67
N HIS A 207 -58.35 -22.72 54.33
CA HIS A 207 -59.34 -22.03 55.14
C HIS A 207 -60.77 -22.02 54.55
N GLU A 208 -60.94 -22.55 53.33
CA GLU A 208 -62.22 -22.94 52.70
C GLU A 208 -62.53 -24.42 52.94
#